data_AF-A0A449E2K4-F1
#
_entry.id   AF-A0A449E2K4-F1
#
_cell.length_a   1.000
_cell.length_b   1.000
_cell.length_c   1.000
_cell.angle_alpha   90.00
_cell.angle_beta   90.00
_cell.angle_gamma   90.00
#
_symmetry.space_group_name_H-M   'P 1'
#
loop_
_entity.id
_entity.type
_entity.pdbx_description
1 polymer ?
#
loop_
_entity_poly.entity_id
_entity_poly.type
_entity_poly.pdbx_seq_one_letter_code
_entity_poly.pdbx_strand_id
1 'polypeptide(L)'
;MKKTIIIVSSFLGLIALFFMIEYFASPVKDVTSKAEMKMTTGAKMEYVPTKDELVKIEGDQLQLLGIYTVVGIHFDRHSYVTLANAEQEEINFSISIIDKQKQTFSIPAIQFSPQNLQLSDSFGIAKKEARYFAYKKNYPVASATHTTD
;
A
#
# COMPACT_ATOMS: atom_id res chain seq x y z
N MET A 1 -13.81 -71.35 15.00
CA MET A 1 -12.95 -70.17 15.31
C MET A 1 -12.77 -69.17 14.17
N LYS A 2 -13.53 -69.24 13.05
CA LYS A 2 -13.44 -68.20 11.97
C LYS A 2 -14.49 -67.10 12.14
N LYS A 3 -15.69 -67.44 12.65
CA LYS A 3 -16.81 -66.48 12.87
C LYS A 3 -16.50 -65.45 13.96
N THR A 4 -15.74 -65.83 15.01
CA THR A 4 -15.29 -64.93 16.08
C THR A 4 -14.27 -63.89 15.60
N ILE A 5 -13.38 -64.25 14.66
CA ILE A 5 -12.39 -63.31 14.10
C ILE A 5 -13.06 -62.19 13.29
N ILE A 6 -14.11 -62.53 12.53
CA ILE A 6 -14.88 -61.55 11.74
C ILE A 6 -15.62 -60.57 12.65
N ILE A 7 -16.20 -61.06 13.76
CA ILE A 7 -16.92 -60.21 14.72
C ILE A 7 -15.95 -59.25 15.43
N VAL A 8 -14.78 -59.72 15.88
CA VAL A 8 -13.79 -58.87 16.55
C VAL A 8 -13.21 -57.81 15.60
N SER A 9 -12.95 -58.15 14.34
CA SER A 9 -12.49 -57.19 13.32
C SER A 9 -13.55 -56.14 12.99
N SER A 10 -14.83 -56.51 12.97
CA SER A 10 -15.94 -55.58 12.72
C SER A 10 -16.12 -54.59 13.88
N PHE A 11 -15.99 -55.06 15.13
CA PHE A 11 -16.02 -54.20 16.31
C PHE A 11 -14.85 -53.21 16.35
N LEU A 12 -13.64 -53.64 15.97
CA LEU A 12 -12.48 -52.73 15.90
C LEU A 12 -12.67 -51.61 14.86
N GLY A 13 -13.27 -51.94 13.71
CA GLY A 13 -13.60 -50.95 12.67
C GLY A 13 -14.64 -49.92 13.13
N LEU A 14 -15.66 -50.36 13.86
CA LEU A 14 -16.70 -49.48 14.41
C LEU A 14 -16.15 -48.52 15.48
N ILE A 15 -15.24 -48.99 16.34
CA ILE A 15 -14.59 -48.14 17.35
C ILE A 15 -13.74 -47.07 16.67
N ALA A 16 -12.94 -47.43 15.65
CA ALA A 16 -12.15 -46.46 14.90
C ALA A 16 -13.01 -45.42 14.17
N LEU A 17 -14.16 -45.83 13.64
CA LEU A 17 -15.11 -44.92 12.99
C LEU A 17 -15.73 -43.94 13.99
N PHE A 18 -16.04 -44.40 15.20
CA PHE A 18 -16.60 -43.57 16.26
C PHE A 18 -15.61 -42.47 16.70
N PHE A 19 -14.34 -42.83 16.92
CA PHE A 19 -13.28 -41.85 17.23
C PHE A 19 -13.01 -40.86 16.09
N MET A 20 -13.17 -41.27 14.83
CA MET A 20 -13.04 -40.38 13.67
C MET A 20 -14.16 -39.34 13.61
N ILE A 21 -15.40 -39.73 13.94
CA ILE A 21 -16.52 -38.79 13.99
C ILE A 21 -16.33 -37.79 15.14
N GLU A 22 -15.87 -38.22 16.32
CA GLU A 22 -15.54 -37.30 17.43
C GLU A 22 -14.38 -36.35 17.11
N TYR A 23 -13.39 -36.80 16.32
CA TYR A 23 -12.30 -35.96 15.84
C TYR A 23 -12.78 -34.89 14.85
N PHE A 24 -13.69 -35.25 13.92
CA PHE A 24 -14.27 -34.28 12.97
C PHE A 24 -15.40 -33.42 13.56
N ALA A 25 -16.13 -33.94 14.55
CA ALA A 25 -17.20 -33.23 15.24
C ALA A 25 -16.71 -32.37 16.40
N SER A 26 -15.44 -32.52 16.81
CA SER A 26 -14.82 -31.55 17.70
C SER A 26 -14.80 -30.21 16.97
N PRO A 27 -15.57 -29.21 17.42
CA PRO A 27 -15.35 -27.86 16.92
C PRO A 27 -13.90 -27.57 17.27
N VAL A 28 -13.09 -27.29 16.25
CA VAL A 28 -11.81 -26.60 16.45
C VAL A 28 -12.15 -25.50 17.45
N LYS A 29 -11.59 -25.58 18.67
CA LYS A 29 -11.75 -24.50 19.63
C LYS A 29 -11.17 -23.29 18.92
N ASP A 30 -12.07 -22.46 18.41
CA ASP A 30 -11.76 -21.22 17.76
C ASP A 30 -11.24 -20.30 18.87
N VAL A 31 -9.96 -20.47 19.18
CA VAL A 31 -9.14 -19.44 19.85
C VAL A 31 -8.71 -18.39 18.83
N THR A 32 -9.41 -18.28 17.70
CA THR A 32 -9.58 -17.00 17.04
C THR A 32 -10.46 -16.16 17.96
N SER A 33 -9.81 -15.45 18.88
CA SER A 33 -10.37 -14.26 19.47
C SER A 33 -11.05 -13.48 18.34
N LYS A 34 -12.38 -13.41 18.36
CA LYS A 34 -13.14 -12.42 17.60
C LYS A 34 -12.81 -11.04 18.16
N ALA A 35 -11.55 -10.63 18.01
CA ALA A 35 -11.31 -9.30 17.53
C ALA A 35 -11.80 -9.34 16.09
N GLU A 36 -13.08 -9.01 15.87
CA GLU A 36 -13.47 -8.40 14.63
C GLU A 36 -12.54 -7.18 14.46
N MET A 37 -11.40 -7.39 13.80
CA MET A 37 -10.81 -6.31 13.03
C MET A 37 -11.91 -5.96 12.05
N LYS A 38 -12.60 -4.85 12.33
CA LYS A 38 -13.21 -4.06 11.27
C LYS A 38 -12.14 -3.99 10.18
N MET A 39 -12.32 -4.75 9.11
CA MET A 39 -11.80 -4.32 7.82
C MET A 39 -12.45 -2.97 7.63
N THR A 40 -11.70 -1.91 7.90
CA THR A 40 -11.91 -0.62 7.27
C THR A 40 -11.63 -0.83 5.79
N THR A 41 -12.59 -1.48 5.12
CA THR A 41 -12.80 -1.34 3.69
C THR A 41 -13.24 0.10 3.49
N GLY A 42 -12.25 0.98 3.36
CA GLY A 42 -12.47 2.42 3.25
C GLY A 42 -11.20 3.19 3.57
N ALA A 43 -10.42 3.51 2.53
CA ALA A 43 -9.34 4.49 2.51
C ALA A 43 -8.07 4.15 3.34
N LYS A 44 -7.21 3.27 2.81
CA LYS A 44 -5.76 3.48 3.01
C LYS A 44 -5.39 4.68 2.12
N MET A 45 -5.74 5.89 2.57
CA MET A 45 -5.28 7.11 1.94
C MET A 45 -3.77 7.05 1.98
N GLU A 46 -3.21 6.84 0.81
CA GLU A 46 -1.86 7.23 0.49
C GLU A 46 -1.65 8.67 0.93
N TYR A 47 -1.05 8.80 2.10
CA TYR A 47 -0.88 10.09 2.73
C TYR A 47 0.31 10.78 2.06
N VAL A 48 0.01 11.85 1.33
CA VAL A 48 1.00 12.82 0.85
C VAL A 48 0.95 14.03 1.81
N PRO A 49 2.01 14.31 2.59
CA PRO A 49 2.03 15.42 3.53
C PRO A 49 2.03 16.76 2.79
N THR A 50 1.57 17.81 3.45
CA THR A 50 1.90 19.19 3.05
C THR A 50 3.38 19.48 3.28
N LYS A 51 3.91 20.56 2.69
CA LYS A 51 5.29 21.01 2.93
C LYS A 51 5.58 21.16 4.42
N ASP A 52 4.68 21.80 5.17
CA ASP A 52 4.90 22.09 6.59
C ASP A 52 4.79 20.82 7.46
N GLU A 53 3.93 19.88 7.09
CA GLU A 53 3.86 18.57 7.73
C GLU A 53 5.14 17.76 7.47
N LEU A 54 5.66 17.77 6.23
CA LEU A 54 6.87 17.03 5.90
C LEU A 54 8.09 17.55 6.69
N VAL A 55 8.22 18.87 6.83
CA VAL A 55 9.28 19.48 7.65
C VAL A 55 9.14 19.08 9.12
N LYS A 56 7.90 19.03 9.66
CA LYS A 56 7.67 18.55 11.04
C LYS A 56 8.01 17.08 11.25
N ILE A 57 7.77 16.23 10.24
CA ILE A 57 8.02 14.79 10.30
C ILE A 57 9.52 14.49 10.19
N GLU A 58 10.19 15.08 9.20
CA GLU A 58 11.58 14.73 8.83
C GLU A 58 12.64 15.67 9.44
N GLY A 59 12.22 16.82 9.98
CA GLY A 59 13.07 17.85 10.58
C GLY A 59 13.70 18.81 9.57
N ASP A 60 14.44 19.79 10.11
CA ASP A 60 14.90 20.98 9.37
C ASP A 60 16.00 20.73 8.33
N GLN A 61 16.55 19.50 8.25
CA GLN A 61 17.58 19.13 7.28
C GLN A 61 17.00 18.77 5.90
N LEU A 62 15.69 18.90 5.72
CA LEU A 62 15.00 18.57 4.48
C LEU A 62 15.27 19.64 3.41
N GLN A 63 15.95 19.25 2.33
CA GLN A 63 16.14 20.11 1.16
C GLN A 63 14.91 20.05 0.26
N LEU A 64 14.18 21.16 0.14
CA LEU A 64 13.05 21.27 -0.77
C LEU A 64 13.54 21.52 -2.20
N LEU A 65 13.26 20.60 -3.12
CA LEU A 65 13.68 20.71 -4.53
C LEU A 65 12.63 21.41 -5.41
N GLY A 66 11.43 21.66 -4.88
CA GLY A 66 10.36 22.34 -5.60
C GLY A 66 9.35 21.39 -6.21
N ILE A 67 8.55 21.92 -7.15
CA ILE A 67 7.48 21.17 -7.82
C ILE A 67 8.01 20.53 -9.09
N TYR A 68 7.80 19.23 -9.21
CA TYR A 68 8.13 18.46 -10.40
C TYR A 68 6.87 17.94 -11.06
N THR A 69 6.93 17.80 -12.38
CA THR A 69 5.85 17.29 -13.23
C THR A 69 6.31 16.04 -13.94
N VAL A 70 5.42 15.05 -14.06
CA VAL A 70 5.65 13.86 -14.88
C VAL A 70 5.66 14.26 -16.36
N VAL A 71 6.84 14.24 -17.00
CA VAL A 71 7.01 14.64 -18.41
C VAL A 71 7.23 13.46 -19.36
N GLY A 72 7.63 12.29 -18.83
CA GLY A 72 7.87 11.10 -19.62
C GLY A 72 7.68 9.83 -18.82
N ILE A 73 7.11 8.80 -19.45
CA ILE A 73 6.91 7.47 -18.86
C ILE A 73 7.40 6.42 -19.84
N HIS A 74 8.28 5.53 -19.36
CA HIS A 74 8.89 4.49 -20.18
C HIS A 74 8.53 3.12 -19.59
N PHE A 75 7.79 2.30 -20.37
CA PHE A 75 7.32 0.96 -19.97
C PHE A 75 8.08 -0.15 -20.71
N ASP A 76 9.41 -0.14 -20.61
CA ASP A 76 10.29 -1.16 -21.17
C ASP A 76 10.78 -2.17 -20.10
N ARG A 77 11.93 -2.83 -20.33
CA ARG A 77 12.53 -3.79 -19.40
C ARG A 77 12.85 -3.20 -18.03
N HIS A 78 13.16 -1.90 -17.96
CA HIS A 78 13.45 -1.18 -16.73
C HIS A 78 12.53 0.04 -16.67
N SER A 79 11.26 -0.18 -16.35
CA SER A 79 10.29 0.90 -16.39
C SER A 79 10.68 2.06 -15.48
N TYR A 80 10.68 3.27 -16.02
CA TYR A 80 11.04 4.49 -15.32
C TYR A 80 10.15 5.67 -15.73
N VAL A 81 10.16 6.70 -14.89
CA VAL A 81 9.51 7.99 -15.12
C VAL A 81 10.54 9.09 -15.08
N THR A 82 10.33 10.09 -15.93
CA THR A 82 11.10 11.35 -15.92
C THR A 82 10.22 12.44 -15.33
N LEU A 83 10.74 13.06 -14.26
CA LEU A 83 10.13 14.20 -13.59
C LEU A 83 10.95 15.43 -13.92
N ALA A 84 10.31 16.53 -14.32
CA ALA A 84 10.97 17.80 -14.60
C ALA A 84 10.38 18.95 -13.78
N ASN A 85 11.24 19.86 -13.31
CA ASN A 85 10.80 21.10 -12.66
C ASN A 85 10.68 22.26 -13.68
N ALA A 86 10.32 23.46 -13.19
CA ALA A 86 10.18 24.65 -14.03
C ALA A 86 11.51 25.10 -14.69
N GLU A 87 12.65 24.71 -14.11
CA GLU A 87 13.99 25.01 -14.60
C GLU A 87 14.51 23.96 -15.61
N GLN A 88 13.64 23.00 -16.00
CA GLN A 88 13.96 21.88 -16.88
C GLN A 88 15.02 20.92 -16.31
N GLU A 89 15.21 20.93 -14.98
CA GLU A 89 16.01 19.90 -14.32
C GLU A 89 15.23 18.60 -14.27
N GLU A 90 15.82 17.53 -14.78
CA GLU A 90 15.20 16.21 -14.89
C GLU A 90 15.74 15.24 -13.83
N ILE A 91 14.82 14.49 -13.23
CA ILE A 91 15.15 13.39 -12.31
C ILE A 91 14.37 12.16 -12.73
N ASN A 92 15.08 11.03 -12.82
CA ASN A 92 14.51 9.75 -13.23
C ASN A 92 14.33 8.82 -12.03
N PHE A 93 13.20 8.13 -11.99
CA PHE A 93 12.91 7.11 -10.99
C PHE A 93 12.38 5.84 -11.63
N SER A 94 12.79 4.69 -11.11
CA SER A 94 12.13 3.43 -11.43
C SER A 94 10.69 3.45 -10.91
N ILE A 95 9.79 2.83 -11.69
CA ILE A 95 8.36 2.81 -11.37
C ILE A 95 7.83 1.39 -11.23
N SER A 96 6.79 1.26 -10.42
CA SER A 96 5.93 0.08 -10.40
C SER A 96 4.69 0.38 -11.23
N ILE A 97 4.47 -0.37 -12.30
CA ILE A 97 3.29 -0.22 -13.17
C ILE A 97 2.06 -0.72 -12.41
N ILE A 98 1.02 0.11 -12.32
CA ILE A 98 -0.27 -0.25 -11.72
C ILE A 98 -1.22 -0.72 -12.82
N ASP A 99 -1.42 0.12 -13.85
CA ASP A 99 -2.23 -0.19 -15.02
C ASP A 99 -1.55 0.35 -16.29
N LYS A 100 -1.08 -0.57 -17.14
CA LYS A 100 -0.38 -0.21 -18.39
C LYS A 100 -1.31 0.43 -19.43
N GLN A 101 -2.60 0.08 -19.45
CA GLN A 101 -3.55 0.64 -20.40
C GLN A 101 -3.89 2.09 -20.04
N LYS A 102 -4.06 2.37 -18.75
CA LYS A 102 -4.31 3.71 -18.23
C LYS A 102 -3.03 4.53 -17.99
N GLN A 103 -1.86 3.93 -18.25
CA GLN A 103 -0.55 4.50 -17.98
C GLN A 103 -0.39 4.99 -16.53
N THR A 104 -0.98 4.27 -15.56
CA THR A 104 -0.87 4.61 -14.14
C THR A 104 0.25 3.83 -13.48
N PHE A 105 0.97 4.49 -12.58
CA PHE A 105 2.12 3.92 -11.90
C PHE A 105 2.30 4.51 -10.49
N SER A 106 3.27 3.97 -9.75
CA SER A 106 3.79 4.56 -8.51
C SER A 106 5.32 4.64 -8.55
N ILE A 107 5.89 5.48 -7.68
CA ILE A 107 7.33 5.69 -7.58
C ILE A 107 7.80 5.20 -6.20
N PRO A 108 8.26 3.94 -6.06
CA PRO A 108 8.56 3.35 -4.75
C PRO A 108 9.75 4.00 -4.03
N ALA A 109 10.66 4.62 -4.77
CA ALA A 109 11.86 5.26 -4.22
C ALA A 109 11.56 6.61 -3.54
N ILE A 110 10.36 7.17 -3.73
CA ILE A 110 9.94 8.43 -3.12
C ILE A 110 8.97 8.13 -1.97
N GLN A 111 9.38 8.47 -0.75
CA GLN A 111 8.52 8.31 0.42
C GLN A 111 7.36 9.31 0.36
N PHE A 112 6.17 8.87 0.75
CA PHE A 112 4.92 9.64 0.60
C PHE A 112 4.57 10.01 -0.84
N SER A 113 5.13 9.32 -1.85
CA SER A 113 4.72 9.48 -3.25
C SER A 113 3.21 9.31 -3.42
N PRO A 114 2.55 10.09 -4.29
CA PRO A 114 1.23 9.74 -4.78
C PRO A 114 1.26 8.41 -5.59
N GLN A 115 0.12 7.73 -5.66
CA GLN A 115 -0.18 6.49 -6.40
C GLN A 115 -1.06 6.88 -7.56
N ASN A 116 -1.14 5.95 -8.51
CA ASN A 116 -1.93 6.10 -9.72
C ASN A 116 -1.51 7.35 -10.50
N LEU A 117 -0.22 7.71 -10.40
CA LEU A 117 0.39 8.82 -11.11
C LEU A 117 0.23 8.62 -12.61
N GLN A 118 0.00 9.73 -13.31
CA GLN A 118 -0.15 9.82 -14.75
C GLN A 118 0.75 10.91 -15.33
N LEU A 119 0.82 10.96 -16.65
CA LEU A 119 1.51 12.02 -17.37
C LEU A 119 0.90 13.38 -17.01
N SER A 120 1.74 14.40 -16.83
CA SER A 120 1.37 15.77 -16.41
C SER A 120 0.96 15.94 -14.94
N ASP A 121 0.92 14.87 -14.14
CA ASP A 121 0.75 15.02 -12.69
C ASP A 121 1.94 15.77 -12.09
N SER A 122 1.67 16.60 -11.08
CA SER A 122 2.71 17.38 -10.41
C SER A 122 2.61 17.34 -8.90
N PHE A 123 3.76 17.26 -8.24
CA PHE A 123 3.88 17.21 -6.79
C PHE A 123 5.23 17.80 -6.35
N GLY A 124 5.35 18.14 -5.08
CA GLY A 124 6.59 18.62 -4.50
C GLY A 124 7.57 17.49 -4.23
N ILE A 125 8.85 17.71 -4.52
CA ILE A 125 9.93 16.78 -4.18
C ILE A 125 10.85 17.44 -3.17
N ALA A 126 11.20 16.68 -2.14
CA ALA A 126 12.23 17.02 -1.18
C ALA A 126 13.26 15.90 -1.07
N LYS A 127 14.45 16.25 -0.59
CA LYS A 127 15.56 15.33 -0.41
C LYS A 127 16.17 15.50 0.97
N LYS A 128 16.51 14.39 1.60
CA LYS A 128 17.34 14.34 2.81
C LYS A 128 18.35 13.22 2.63
N GLU A 129 19.62 13.57 2.63
CA GLU A 129 20.72 12.65 2.31
C GLU A 129 20.48 11.95 0.94
N ALA A 130 20.31 10.63 0.93
CA ALA A 130 20.06 9.82 -0.25
C ALA A 130 18.57 9.50 -0.48
N ARG A 131 17.66 10.02 0.35
CA ARG A 131 16.23 9.70 0.30
C ARG A 131 15.41 10.84 -0.31
N TYR A 132 14.41 10.47 -1.08
CA TYR A 132 13.45 11.40 -1.68
C TYR A 132 12.10 11.29 -0.99
N PHE A 133 11.42 12.43 -0.86
CA PHE A 133 10.12 12.57 -0.24
C PHE A 133 9.20 13.39 -1.14
N ALA A 134 7.92 13.05 -1.17
CA ALA A 134 6.91 13.85 -1.84
C ALA A 134 6.11 14.68 -0.84
N TYR A 135 5.68 15.86 -1.29
CA TYR A 135 4.72 16.69 -0.58
C TYR A 135 3.71 17.32 -1.54
N LYS A 136 2.56 17.73 -1.00
CA LYS A 136 1.50 18.36 -1.78
C LYS A 136 1.99 19.65 -2.41
N LYS A 137 1.65 19.85 -3.68
CA LYS A 137 1.72 21.18 -4.30
C LYS A 137 0.79 22.09 -3.51
N ASN A 138 1.34 23.06 -2.79
CA ASN A 138 0.53 24.04 -2.08
C ASN A 138 -0.27 24.83 -3.11
N TYR A 139 -1.56 24.52 -3.26
CA TYR A 139 -2.49 25.50 -3.77
C TYR A 139 -2.71 26.52 -2.65
N PRO A 140 -2.64 27.84 -2.94
CA PRO A 140 -3.11 28.80 -1.94
C PRO A 140 -4.53 28.40 -1.58
N VAL A 141 -4.75 28.03 -0.32
CA VAL A 141 -6.09 27.99 0.24
C VAL A 141 -6.57 29.42 0.06
N ALA A 142 -7.54 29.62 -0.84
CA ALA A 142 -8.18 30.93 -1.02
C ALA A 142 -8.44 31.46 0.37
N SER A 143 -7.81 32.59 0.69
CA SER A 143 -7.90 33.23 2.00
C SER A 143 -9.33 33.11 2.48
N ALA A 144 -9.54 32.40 3.59
CA ALA A 144 -10.80 32.46 4.28
C ALA A 144 -11.00 33.93 4.63
N THR A 145 -11.78 34.63 3.79
CA THR A 145 -12.34 35.93 4.10
C THR A 145 -13.19 35.69 5.33
N HIS A 146 -12.59 35.89 6.49
CA HIS A 146 -13.34 36.17 7.70
C HIS A 146 -13.99 37.53 7.46
N THR A 147 -15.15 37.52 6.82
CA THR A 147 -16.16 38.56 7.01
C THR A 147 -16.55 38.48 8.48
N THR A 148 -16.01 39.40 9.27
CA THR A 148 -16.63 39.77 10.53
C THR A 148 -17.54 40.94 10.18
N ASP A 149 -18.80 40.82 10.59
CA ASP A 149 -19.89 41.79 10.45
C ASP A 149 -19.47 43.25 10.70
#